data_AF-A0A1B6DLT9-F1
#
_entry.id   AF-A0A1B6DLT9-F1
#
_cell.length_a   1.000
_cell.length_b   1.000
_cell.length_c   1.000
_cell.angle_alpha   90.00
_cell.angle_beta   90.00
_cell.angle_gamma   90.00
#
_symmetry.space_group_name_H-M   'P 1'
#
loop_
_entity.id
_entity.type
_entity.pdbx_description
1 polymer ?
#
loop_
_entity_poly.entity_id
_entity_poly.type
_entity_poly.pdbx_seq_one_letter_code
_entity_poly.pdbx_strand_id
1 'polypeptide(L)'
;SIPPEASSIVSEGRGLRVGVEFSLVQPQGGVHFVIPECEGTLAERGAHMFTYCHENSSRLWFPCVDSFAEPCTWRLEFTVDENMTAVSCGDLIEVVYTPDMRRKTFHYVLSIPTCAPNIALAVGPFEIFVDPYMHEVTHFCLPQLMPSLKNTARYTHEAFEFYEETLANRYPYPCYKQVFVDETDVLVAAYATLSIFSTNLLHSSAIVDQTYITRKAMAVAIAEQFFGCFISMQNWSDTWLPKGISTYLCGLFAKKCFGNNAYREWVQSELQEVVKYEEQFGGIIMDPSQPPAPLPTATPSPMPIPKSQDPGFHFPIRNLHTMSPLYLDIMRKKAHLVIRMLEHRIGHELLLQVLNKQLSLASNAAQQKIGSGLWSHMLISTNVFTKAIFTVTGKDMAVFIDQWVRTGGHAKFHLSFIFNRKRNTVELEIRQDAIQQRGIRKYV
;
A
#
# COMPACT_ATOMS: atom_id res chain seq x y z
N SER A 1 -33.51 -5.04 7.23
CA SER A 1 -34.33 -6.08 7.89
C SER A 1 -33.98 -7.41 7.24
N ILE A 2 -33.76 -8.47 8.01
CA ILE A 2 -33.51 -9.79 7.43
C ILE A 2 -34.83 -10.24 6.75
N PRO A 3 -34.80 -10.69 5.49
CA PRO A 3 -36.00 -11.23 4.84
C PRO A 3 -36.57 -12.38 5.68
N PRO A 4 -37.90 -12.49 5.85
CA PRO A 4 -38.50 -13.53 6.68
C PRO A 4 -38.09 -14.95 6.22
N GLU A 5 -37.85 -15.13 4.92
CA GLU A 5 -37.36 -16.36 4.30
C GLU A 5 -35.94 -16.77 4.74
N ALA A 6 -35.10 -15.80 5.10
CA ALA A 6 -33.72 -16.03 5.56
C ALA A 6 -33.61 -16.11 7.08
N SER A 7 -34.66 -15.76 7.83
CA SER A 7 -34.62 -15.67 9.30
C SER A 7 -34.31 -17.02 9.97
N SER A 8 -34.84 -18.13 9.44
CA SER A 8 -34.55 -19.48 9.94
C SER A 8 -33.10 -19.89 9.67
N ILE A 9 -32.60 -19.60 8.46
CA ILE A 9 -31.23 -19.95 8.04
C ILE A 9 -30.19 -19.17 8.84
N VAL A 10 -30.44 -17.87 9.11
CA VAL A 10 -29.58 -17.05 9.97
C VAL A 10 -29.61 -17.56 11.41
N SER A 11 -30.77 -17.96 11.93
CA SER A 11 -30.88 -18.50 13.30
C SER A 11 -30.12 -19.82 13.49
N GLU A 12 -29.98 -20.61 12.42
CA GLU A 12 -29.22 -21.87 12.40
C GLU A 12 -27.73 -21.68 12.09
N GLY A 13 -27.27 -20.45 11.80
CA GLY A 13 -25.87 -20.16 11.49
C GLY A 13 -25.38 -20.77 10.17
N ARG A 14 -26.29 -21.08 9.23
CA ARG A 14 -25.92 -21.66 7.92
C ARG A 14 -25.50 -20.58 6.93
N GLY A 15 -24.63 -20.94 5.99
CA GLY A 15 -24.21 -20.06 4.90
C GLY A 15 -25.39 -19.70 3.98
N LEU A 16 -25.44 -18.43 3.58
CA LEU A 16 -26.43 -17.88 2.65
C LEU A 16 -25.76 -17.52 1.32
N ARG A 17 -26.48 -17.72 0.21
CA ARG A 17 -26.07 -17.23 -1.10
C ARG A 17 -26.91 -16.02 -1.46
N VAL A 18 -26.26 -14.88 -1.64
CA VAL A 18 -26.91 -13.61 -2.03
C VAL A 18 -26.58 -13.33 -3.49
N GLY A 19 -27.61 -13.17 -4.33
CA GLY A 19 -27.48 -12.68 -5.69
C GLY A 19 -27.92 -11.23 -5.75
N VAL A 20 -27.08 -10.35 -6.30
CA VAL A 20 -27.38 -8.93 -6.47
C VAL A 20 -27.20 -8.57 -7.94
N GLU A 21 -28.27 -8.16 -8.60
CA GLU A 21 -28.24 -7.60 -9.94
C GLU A 21 -28.13 -6.07 -9.83
N PHE A 22 -27.15 -5.49 -10.51
CA PHE A 22 -26.90 -4.06 -10.50
C PHE A 22 -26.41 -3.59 -11.87
N SER A 23 -26.49 -2.28 -12.12
CA SER A 23 -25.97 -1.65 -13.32
C SER A 23 -25.27 -0.34 -12.96
N LEU A 24 -24.19 -0.03 -13.69
CA LEU A 24 -23.49 1.25 -13.59
C LEU A 24 -23.90 2.13 -14.77
N VAL A 25 -24.35 3.35 -14.49
CA VAL A 25 -24.72 4.35 -15.50
C VAL A 25 -23.80 5.54 -15.33
N GLN A 26 -22.97 5.83 -16.33
CA GLN A 26 -22.03 6.96 -16.35
C GLN A 26 -21.30 7.15 -14.99
N PRO A 27 -20.43 6.20 -14.60
CA PRO A 27 -19.80 6.23 -13.29
C PRO A 27 -18.97 7.50 -13.14
N GLN A 28 -19.23 8.26 -12.07
CA GLN A 28 -18.40 9.40 -11.66
C GLN A 28 -17.22 8.97 -10.76
N GLY A 29 -17.15 7.68 -10.39
CA GLY A 29 -16.21 7.15 -9.42
C GLY A 29 -16.01 5.64 -9.55
N GLY A 30 -14.82 5.16 -9.16
CA GLY A 30 -14.46 3.74 -9.10
C GLY A 30 -14.08 3.10 -10.44
N VAL A 31 -14.73 3.50 -11.53
CA VAL A 31 -14.41 3.07 -12.90
C VAL A 31 -14.23 4.30 -13.78
N HIS A 32 -13.11 4.38 -14.48
CA HIS A 32 -12.82 5.42 -15.45
C HIS A 32 -12.88 4.85 -16.87
N PHE A 33 -13.50 5.61 -17.78
CA PHE A 33 -13.59 5.28 -19.20
C PHE A 33 -12.86 6.35 -19.99
N VAL A 34 -11.77 5.97 -20.64
CA VAL A 34 -10.98 6.84 -21.51
C VAL A 34 -11.40 6.56 -22.95
N ILE A 35 -12.05 7.56 -23.57
CA ILE A 35 -12.55 7.44 -24.94
C ILE A 35 -12.01 8.63 -25.76
N PRO A 36 -10.87 8.44 -26.47
CA PRO A 36 -10.26 9.52 -27.25
C PRO A 36 -11.15 9.99 -28.41
N GLU A 37 -11.31 11.30 -28.63
CA GLU A 37 -12.17 11.91 -29.67
C GLU A 37 -11.61 11.79 -31.11
N CYS A 38 -11.21 10.59 -31.52
CA CYS A 38 -10.70 10.30 -32.86
C CYS A 38 -11.71 9.49 -33.70
N GLU A 39 -11.65 9.59 -35.03
CA GLU A 39 -12.42 8.74 -35.94
C GLU A 39 -11.86 7.31 -35.97
N GLY A 40 -12.73 6.29 -35.99
CA GLY A 40 -12.35 4.87 -36.03
C GLY A 40 -13.11 3.97 -35.06
N THR A 41 -12.79 2.68 -35.05
CA THR A 41 -13.30 1.72 -34.05
C THR A 41 -12.75 2.03 -32.65
N LEU A 42 -13.44 1.59 -31.58
CA LEU A 42 -12.98 1.82 -30.21
C LEU A 42 -11.57 1.29 -29.93
N ALA A 43 -11.21 0.17 -30.56
CA ALA A 43 -9.87 -0.41 -30.44
C ALA A 43 -8.80 0.42 -31.17
N GLU A 44 -9.08 0.89 -32.38
CA GLU A 44 -8.17 1.77 -33.14
C GLU A 44 -7.97 3.12 -32.45
N ARG A 45 -9.01 3.62 -31.78
CA ARG A 45 -8.94 4.84 -30.97
C ARG A 45 -8.15 4.66 -29.68
N GLY A 46 -7.79 3.43 -29.29
CA GLY A 46 -7.16 3.16 -28.00
C GLY A 46 -8.09 3.37 -26.79
N ALA A 47 -9.41 3.26 -27.00
CA ALA A 47 -10.38 3.41 -25.91
C ALA A 47 -10.21 2.30 -24.89
N HIS A 48 -10.12 2.66 -23.62
CA HIS A 48 -9.89 1.70 -22.54
C HIS A 48 -10.63 2.13 -21.28
N MET A 49 -10.82 1.18 -20.39
CA MET A 49 -11.50 1.32 -19.12
C MET A 49 -10.61 0.72 -18.05
N PHE A 50 -10.53 1.36 -16.89
CA PHE A 50 -9.89 0.77 -15.74
C PHE A 50 -10.63 1.14 -14.46
N THR A 51 -10.60 0.22 -13.50
CA THR A 51 -10.98 0.53 -12.13
C THR A 51 -9.85 1.32 -11.50
N TYR A 52 -10.19 2.40 -10.82
CA TYR A 52 -9.26 3.09 -9.95
C TYR A 52 -9.86 3.10 -8.55
N CYS A 53 -9.01 2.83 -7.57
CA CYS A 53 -9.46 2.69 -6.21
C CYS A 53 -8.70 3.66 -5.33
N HIS A 54 -9.39 4.68 -4.83
CA HIS A 54 -8.95 5.33 -3.61
C HIS A 54 -9.44 4.49 -2.43
N GLU A 55 -8.66 3.47 -2.11
CA GLU A 55 -8.83 2.58 -0.97
C GLU A 55 -10.21 1.89 -0.85
N ASN A 56 -11.22 2.52 -0.23
CA ASN A 56 -12.59 1.98 -0.15
C ASN A 56 -13.47 2.52 -1.29
N SER A 57 -13.02 2.33 -2.53
CA SER A 57 -13.80 2.72 -3.72
C SER A 57 -14.43 1.53 -4.45
N SER A 58 -14.19 0.28 -4.01
CA SER A 58 -14.79 -0.90 -4.64
C SER A 58 -16.31 -0.88 -4.61
N ARG A 59 -16.90 -0.25 -3.58
CA ARG A 59 -18.36 0.00 -3.49
C ARG A 59 -18.94 0.82 -4.64
N LEU A 60 -18.12 1.61 -5.34
CA LEU A 60 -18.54 2.43 -6.48
C LEU A 60 -18.55 1.62 -7.79
N TRP A 61 -17.80 0.52 -7.83
CA TRP A 61 -17.77 -0.41 -8.95
C TRP A 61 -18.81 -1.53 -8.80
N PHE A 62 -18.92 -2.15 -7.63
CA PHE A 62 -19.89 -3.22 -7.38
C PHE A 62 -20.34 -3.26 -5.91
N PRO A 63 -21.54 -3.78 -5.60
CA PRO A 63 -22.05 -3.85 -4.25
C PRO A 63 -21.26 -4.89 -3.43
N CYS A 64 -20.46 -4.42 -2.47
CA CYS A 64 -19.66 -5.28 -1.61
C CYS A 64 -19.52 -4.72 -0.19
N VAL A 65 -19.08 -5.58 0.74
CA VAL A 65 -18.57 -5.14 2.03
C VAL A 65 -17.17 -4.60 1.80
N ASP A 66 -17.09 -3.29 1.60
CA ASP A 66 -15.88 -2.58 1.21
C ASP A 66 -15.01 -2.26 2.45
N SER A 67 -14.26 -3.28 2.87
CA SER A 67 -13.38 -3.28 4.04
C SER A 67 -12.09 -4.05 3.75
N PHE A 68 -10.97 -3.59 4.30
CA PHE A 68 -9.67 -4.28 4.26
C PHE A 68 -9.53 -5.42 5.28
N ALA A 69 -10.52 -5.59 6.16
CA ALA A 69 -10.51 -6.61 7.21
C ALA A 69 -11.17 -7.94 6.80
N GLU A 70 -11.84 -7.97 5.64
CA GLU A 70 -12.68 -9.09 5.20
C GLU A 70 -12.08 -9.76 3.96
N PRO A 71 -11.10 -10.67 4.13
CA PRO A 71 -10.51 -11.40 3.01
C PRO A 71 -11.50 -12.43 2.44
N CYS A 72 -11.67 -12.43 1.12
CA CYS A 72 -12.58 -13.31 0.38
C CYS A 72 -11.87 -13.97 -0.80
N THR A 73 -12.36 -15.12 -1.26
CA THR A 73 -11.95 -15.70 -2.55
C THR A 73 -12.87 -15.20 -3.65
N TRP A 74 -12.35 -15.06 -4.87
CA TRP A 74 -13.08 -14.42 -5.96
C TRP A 74 -13.11 -15.29 -7.20
N ARG A 75 -14.29 -15.41 -7.81
CA ARG A 75 -14.48 -15.90 -9.17
C ARG A 75 -15.05 -14.74 -9.97
N LEU A 76 -14.33 -14.32 -10.99
CA LEU A 76 -14.61 -13.12 -11.76
C LEU A 76 -14.82 -13.51 -13.22
N GLU A 77 -15.89 -13.01 -13.82
CA GLU A 77 -16.27 -13.29 -15.20
C GLU A 77 -16.54 -11.97 -15.92
N PHE A 78 -15.82 -11.72 -17.01
CA PHE A 78 -15.93 -10.46 -17.74
C PHE A 78 -16.17 -10.73 -19.22
N THR A 79 -17.31 -10.29 -19.73
CA THR A 79 -17.62 -10.33 -21.16
C THR A 79 -17.23 -8.99 -21.80
N VAL A 80 -16.32 -9.02 -22.75
CA VAL A 80 -15.82 -7.84 -23.47
C VAL A 80 -15.89 -8.03 -24.98
N ASP A 81 -15.70 -6.96 -25.74
CA ASP A 81 -15.66 -6.99 -27.19
C ASP A 81 -14.48 -7.83 -27.72
N GLU A 82 -14.59 -8.36 -28.94
CA GLU A 82 -13.58 -9.27 -29.52
C GLU A 82 -12.17 -8.64 -29.57
N ASN A 83 -12.08 -7.35 -29.84
CA ASN A 83 -10.81 -6.62 -29.97
C ASN A 83 -10.26 -6.10 -28.64
N MET A 84 -10.96 -6.34 -27.53
CA MET A 84 -10.59 -5.88 -26.19
C MET A 84 -10.11 -7.04 -25.34
N THR A 85 -9.12 -6.77 -24.50
CA THR A 85 -8.61 -7.72 -23.50
C THR A 85 -9.00 -7.24 -22.12
N ALA A 86 -9.67 -8.10 -21.35
CA ALA A 86 -9.95 -7.87 -19.93
C ALA A 86 -8.82 -8.43 -19.08
N VAL A 87 -8.22 -7.61 -18.22
CA VAL A 87 -7.17 -7.99 -17.29
C VAL A 87 -7.66 -7.73 -15.87
N SER A 88 -7.72 -8.78 -15.06
CA SER A 88 -8.19 -8.72 -13.68
C SER A 88 -7.29 -9.53 -12.74
N CYS A 89 -7.55 -9.42 -11.45
CA CYS A 89 -6.93 -10.20 -10.39
C CYS A 89 -7.22 -11.71 -10.52
N GLY A 90 -6.25 -12.55 -10.13
CA GLY A 90 -6.34 -14.01 -10.12
C GLY A 90 -5.82 -14.67 -11.40
N ASP A 91 -5.92 -16.00 -11.47
CA ASP A 91 -5.45 -16.80 -12.59
C ASP A 91 -6.49 -16.82 -13.71
N LEU A 92 -6.03 -16.68 -14.95
CA LEU A 92 -6.87 -16.85 -16.13
C LEU A 92 -7.08 -18.35 -16.36
N ILE A 93 -8.30 -18.84 -16.15
CA ILE A 93 -8.62 -20.25 -16.37
C ILE A 93 -8.94 -20.51 -17.84
N GLU A 94 -9.89 -19.73 -18.37
CA GLU A 94 -10.40 -19.93 -19.71
C GLU A 94 -10.88 -18.62 -20.33
N VAL A 95 -10.80 -18.56 -21.66
CA VAL A 95 -11.37 -17.50 -22.48
C VAL A 95 -12.34 -18.15 -23.47
N VAL A 96 -13.62 -17.83 -23.33
CA VAL A 96 -14.69 -18.44 -24.12
C VAL A 96 -15.27 -17.39 -25.06
N TYR A 97 -15.41 -17.71 -26.34
CA TYR A 97 -16.10 -16.84 -27.28
C TYR A 97 -17.61 -17.05 -27.15
N THR A 98 -18.35 -15.94 -27.19
CA THR A 98 -19.81 -16.01 -27.34
C THR A 98 -20.19 -16.73 -28.64
N PRO A 99 -21.35 -17.40 -28.72
CA PRO A 99 -21.78 -18.12 -29.93
C PRO A 99 -21.77 -17.27 -31.20
N ASP A 100 -21.98 -15.97 -31.05
CA ASP A 100 -21.99 -14.99 -32.14
C ASP A 100 -20.58 -14.52 -32.56
N MET A 101 -19.52 -14.99 -31.89
CA MET A 101 -18.10 -14.61 -32.04
C MET A 101 -17.76 -13.13 -31.85
N ARG A 102 -18.74 -12.28 -31.51
CA ARG A 102 -18.56 -10.83 -31.33
C ARG A 102 -17.94 -10.43 -29.99
N ARG A 103 -18.05 -11.29 -28.98
CA ARG A 103 -17.58 -11.01 -27.61
C ARG A 103 -16.82 -12.19 -27.05
N LYS A 104 -15.89 -11.89 -26.15
CA LYS A 104 -15.07 -12.85 -25.40
C LYS A 104 -15.37 -12.74 -23.92
N THR A 105 -15.49 -13.87 -23.25
CA THR A 105 -15.69 -13.96 -21.81
C THR A 105 -14.42 -14.51 -21.17
N PHE A 106 -13.83 -13.72 -20.27
CA PHE A 106 -12.65 -14.08 -19.50
C PHE A 106 -13.08 -14.60 -18.13
N HIS A 107 -12.65 -15.82 -17.78
CA HIS A 107 -12.91 -16.41 -16.48
C HIS A 107 -11.64 -16.39 -15.62
N TYR A 108 -11.66 -15.55 -14.59
CA TYR A 108 -10.58 -15.41 -13.61
C TYR A 108 -10.97 -16.05 -12.27
N VAL A 109 -10.02 -16.70 -11.62
CA VAL A 109 -10.18 -17.22 -10.26
C VAL A 109 -9.03 -16.78 -9.38
N LEU A 110 -9.36 -16.11 -8.29
CA LEU A 110 -8.44 -15.73 -7.23
C LEU A 110 -8.71 -16.61 -6.00
N SER A 111 -7.92 -17.68 -5.90
CA SER A 111 -8.00 -18.64 -4.79
C SER A 111 -7.40 -18.11 -3.48
N ILE A 112 -6.49 -17.14 -3.58
CA ILE A 112 -5.83 -16.53 -2.41
C ILE A 112 -6.78 -15.51 -1.78
N PRO A 113 -7.10 -15.62 -0.48
CA PRO A 113 -8.03 -14.72 0.20
C PRO A 113 -7.56 -13.27 0.10
N THR A 114 -8.41 -12.41 -0.48
CA THR A 114 -8.09 -11.02 -0.78
C THR A 114 -9.30 -10.14 -0.49
N CYS A 115 -9.06 -8.96 0.08
CA CYS A 115 -10.12 -8.00 0.42
C CYS A 115 -10.67 -7.31 -0.83
N ALA A 116 -11.95 -6.91 -0.81
CA ALA A 116 -12.62 -6.28 -1.95
C ALA A 116 -11.92 -5.01 -2.51
N PRO A 117 -11.33 -4.12 -1.68
CA PRO A 117 -10.49 -3.00 -2.15
C PRO A 117 -9.35 -3.36 -3.11
N ASN A 118 -8.83 -4.59 -3.01
CA ASN A 118 -7.66 -5.05 -3.73
C ASN A 118 -8.02 -5.79 -5.04
N ILE A 119 -9.28 -5.72 -5.46
CA ILE A 119 -9.74 -6.24 -6.76
C ILE A 119 -9.80 -5.09 -7.76
N ALA A 120 -9.27 -5.33 -8.95
CA ALA A 120 -9.28 -4.37 -10.04
C ALA A 120 -9.50 -5.04 -11.39
N LEU A 121 -9.98 -4.25 -12.33
CA LEU A 121 -10.25 -4.62 -13.71
C LEU A 121 -9.75 -3.53 -14.64
N ALA A 122 -8.98 -3.91 -15.66
CA ALA A 122 -8.65 -3.06 -16.79
C ALA A 122 -9.12 -3.74 -18.09
N VAL A 123 -9.76 -2.99 -18.98
CA VAL A 123 -10.24 -3.47 -20.27
C VAL A 123 -9.78 -2.51 -21.35
N GLY A 124 -9.13 -3.01 -22.38
CA GLY A 124 -8.64 -2.17 -23.47
C GLY A 124 -8.02 -3.00 -24.59
N PRO A 125 -7.59 -2.36 -25.69
CA PRO A 125 -6.91 -3.02 -26.79
C PRO A 125 -5.44 -3.29 -26.41
N PHE A 126 -5.23 -4.07 -25.35
CA PHE A 126 -3.90 -4.27 -24.79
C PHE A 126 -3.07 -5.24 -25.64
N GLU A 127 -1.84 -4.84 -25.93
CA GLU A 127 -0.81 -5.73 -26.44
C GLU A 127 -0.13 -6.44 -25.26
N ILE A 128 0.15 -7.74 -25.42
CA ILE A 128 0.67 -8.60 -24.36
C ILE A 128 2.18 -8.77 -24.55
N PHE A 129 2.95 -8.55 -23.49
CA PHE A 129 4.38 -8.83 -23.43
C PHE A 129 4.67 -9.68 -22.19
N VAL A 130 5.07 -10.93 -22.41
CA VAL A 130 5.50 -11.83 -21.32
C VAL A 130 6.97 -11.58 -21.02
N ASP A 131 7.33 -11.48 -19.74
CA ASP A 131 8.72 -11.26 -19.34
C ASP A 131 9.60 -12.46 -19.75
N PRO A 132 10.80 -12.23 -20.32
CA PRO A 132 11.67 -13.29 -20.80
C PRO A 132 12.40 -14.06 -19.69
N TYR A 133 12.57 -13.46 -18.51
CA TYR A 133 13.27 -14.06 -17.36
C TYR A 133 12.30 -14.71 -16.38
N MET A 134 11.11 -14.13 -16.18
CA MET A 134 10.06 -14.66 -15.32
C MET A 134 8.73 -14.80 -16.08
N HIS A 135 8.45 -15.99 -16.60
CA HIS A 135 7.23 -16.25 -17.39
C HIS A 135 5.91 -16.05 -16.65
N GLU A 136 5.94 -15.97 -15.32
CA GLU A 136 4.79 -15.65 -14.46
C GLU A 136 4.43 -14.16 -14.49
N VAL A 137 5.31 -13.31 -15.00
CA VAL A 137 5.13 -11.86 -15.13
C VAL A 137 4.65 -11.51 -16.53
N THR A 138 3.48 -10.87 -16.61
CA THR A 138 2.86 -10.44 -17.86
C THR A 138 2.61 -8.94 -17.87
N HIS A 139 3.00 -8.27 -18.94
CA HIS A 139 2.82 -6.84 -19.13
C HIS A 139 1.80 -6.57 -20.25
N PHE A 140 0.99 -5.55 -20.03
CA PHE A 140 -0.07 -5.11 -20.93
C PHE A 140 0.08 -3.61 -21.16
N CYS A 141 0.12 -3.18 -22.42
CA CYS A 141 0.14 -1.76 -22.78
C CYS A 141 -0.84 -1.46 -23.89
N LEU A 142 -1.23 -0.20 -24.03
CA LEU A 142 -1.97 0.27 -25.19
C LEU A 142 -1.14 0.05 -26.49
N PRO A 143 -1.81 -0.02 -27.65
CA PRO A 143 -1.14 -0.25 -28.92
C PRO A 143 -0.04 0.78 -29.21
N GLN A 144 0.96 0.41 -30.00
CA GLN A 144 2.08 1.27 -30.41
C GLN A 144 3.12 1.60 -29.31
N LEU A 145 2.86 1.27 -28.04
CA LEU A 145 3.77 1.55 -26.91
C LEU A 145 4.76 0.40 -26.58
N MET A 146 4.69 -0.71 -27.33
CA MET A 146 5.47 -1.92 -27.11
C MET A 146 7.00 -1.72 -27.00
N PRO A 147 7.66 -0.89 -27.85
CA PRO A 147 9.11 -0.68 -27.72
C PRO A 147 9.50 -0.03 -26.39
N SER A 148 8.72 0.95 -25.93
CA SER A 148 8.92 1.63 -24.64
C SER A 148 8.64 0.67 -23.48
N LEU A 149 7.61 -0.17 -23.59
CA LEU A 149 7.29 -1.18 -22.58
C LEU A 149 8.44 -2.17 -22.39
N LYS A 150 9.00 -2.71 -23.48
CA LYS A 150 10.13 -3.67 -23.41
C LYS A 150 11.34 -3.10 -22.69
N ASN A 151 11.65 -1.82 -22.91
CA ASN A 151 12.75 -1.16 -22.20
C ASN A 151 12.42 -0.94 -20.71
N THR A 152 11.20 -0.49 -20.43
CA THR A 152 10.75 -0.15 -19.08
C THR A 152 10.65 -1.38 -18.18
N ALA A 153 10.05 -2.46 -18.70
CA ALA A 153 9.80 -3.72 -17.98
C ALA A 153 11.06 -4.56 -17.75
N ARG A 154 12.16 -4.27 -18.47
CA ARG A 154 13.40 -5.06 -18.47
C ARG A 154 13.93 -5.40 -17.07
N TYR A 155 13.73 -4.52 -16.10
CA TYR A 155 14.30 -4.63 -14.74
C TYR A 155 13.29 -5.12 -13.70
N THR A 156 12.10 -5.57 -14.12
CA THR A 156 11.04 -5.99 -13.21
C THR A 156 11.43 -7.24 -12.43
N HIS A 157 12.05 -8.23 -13.08
CA HIS A 157 12.51 -9.47 -12.44
C HIS A 157 13.54 -9.23 -11.32
N GLU A 158 14.44 -8.25 -11.46
CA GLU A 158 15.44 -7.90 -10.43
C GLU A 158 14.77 -7.49 -9.10
N ALA A 159 13.60 -6.83 -9.18
CA ALA A 159 12.85 -6.44 -7.99
C ALA A 159 12.22 -7.65 -7.30
N PHE A 160 11.68 -8.61 -8.06
CA PHE A 160 11.17 -9.87 -7.52
C PHE A 160 12.28 -10.67 -6.83
N GLU A 161 13.39 -10.92 -7.52
CA GLU A 161 14.53 -11.65 -6.95
C GLU A 161 15.04 -10.99 -5.67
N PHE A 162 15.16 -9.66 -5.67
CA PHE A 162 15.59 -8.91 -4.50
C PHE A 162 14.63 -9.07 -3.31
N TYR A 163 13.31 -8.99 -3.55
CA TYR A 163 12.34 -9.13 -2.47
C TYR A 163 12.25 -10.55 -1.95
N GLU A 164 12.33 -11.56 -2.81
CA GLU A 164 12.36 -12.96 -2.38
C GLU A 164 13.60 -13.29 -1.55
N GLU A 165 14.77 -12.78 -1.96
CA GLU A 165 16.02 -12.91 -1.19
C GLU A 165 15.93 -12.18 0.15
N THR A 166 15.47 -10.91 0.15
CA THR A 166 15.43 -10.06 1.34
C THR A 166 14.41 -10.55 2.37
N LEU A 167 13.24 -11.02 1.92
CA LEU A 167 12.18 -11.51 2.80
C LEU A 167 12.34 -13.00 3.12
N ALA A 168 13.26 -13.69 2.44
CA ALA A 168 13.46 -15.15 2.51
C ALA A 168 12.13 -15.92 2.36
N ASN A 169 11.27 -15.44 1.46
CA ASN A 169 9.95 -15.99 1.18
C ASN A 169 9.61 -15.76 -0.28
N ARG A 170 8.88 -16.69 -0.91
CA ARG A 170 8.48 -16.57 -2.32
C ARG A 170 7.36 -15.56 -2.49
N TYR A 171 7.22 -15.04 -3.70
CA TYR A 171 6.06 -14.24 -4.07
C TYR A 171 4.76 -15.03 -3.80
N PRO A 172 3.77 -14.45 -3.08
CA PRO A 172 2.62 -15.20 -2.55
C PRO A 172 1.59 -15.59 -3.61
N TYR A 173 1.66 -15.01 -4.81
CA TYR A 173 0.71 -15.26 -5.89
C TYR A 173 1.34 -16.05 -7.04
N PRO A 174 0.55 -16.81 -7.82
CA PRO A 174 1.05 -17.61 -8.95
C PRO A 174 1.41 -16.78 -10.20
N CYS A 175 0.86 -15.57 -10.34
CA CYS A 175 1.15 -14.70 -11.48
C CYS A 175 1.14 -13.23 -11.08
N TYR A 176 1.81 -12.41 -11.89
CA TYR A 176 1.83 -10.96 -11.73
C TYR A 176 1.57 -10.27 -13.07
N LYS A 177 0.64 -9.32 -13.06
CA LYS A 177 0.20 -8.58 -14.26
C LYS A 177 0.43 -7.09 -14.08
N GLN A 178 1.07 -6.45 -15.05
CA GLN A 178 1.22 -4.99 -15.10
C GLN A 178 0.44 -4.43 -16.26
N VAL A 179 -0.42 -3.45 -16.01
CA VAL A 179 -1.22 -2.79 -17.05
C VAL A 179 -0.88 -1.31 -17.08
N PHE A 180 -0.49 -0.80 -18.25
CA PHE A 180 -0.25 0.61 -18.49
C PHE A 180 -1.47 1.25 -19.14
N VAL A 181 -2.06 2.23 -18.47
CA VAL A 181 -3.26 2.97 -18.89
C VAL A 181 -3.00 4.47 -18.84
N ASP A 182 -3.77 5.20 -19.64
CA ASP A 182 -3.70 6.66 -19.70
C ASP A 182 -4.69 7.31 -18.73
N GLU A 183 -4.53 8.61 -18.47
CA GLU A 183 -5.40 9.41 -17.60
C GLU A 183 -5.53 8.90 -16.15
N THR A 184 -4.49 8.27 -15.60
CA THR A 184 -4.50 7.86 -14.19
C THR A 184 -4.14 9.02 -13.25
N ASP A 185 -4.91 9.19 -12.19
CA ASP A 185 -4.62 10.18 -11.13
C ASP A 185 -3.33 9.86 -10.36
N VAL A 186 -3.02 8.57 -10.22
CA VAL A 186 -1.86 8.07 -9.49
C VAL A 186 -0.91 7.38 -10.46
N LEU A 187 0.40 7.49 -10.22
CA LEU A 187 1.41 6.81 -11.04
C LEU A 187 1.32 5.29 -10.96
N VAL A 188 0.94 4.77 -9.79
CA VAL A 188 0.90 3.34 -9.47
C VAL A 188 -0.27 3.05 -8.54
N ALA A 189 -1.06 2.04 -8.88
CA ALA A 189 -2.03 1.41 -7.99
C ALA A 189 -1.79 -0.11 -7.97
N ALA A 190 -1.44 -0.64 -6.81
CA ALA A 190 -1.21 -2.06 -6.60
C ALA A 190 -2.48 -2.76 -6.12
N TYR A 191 -2.81 -3.88 -6.77
CA TYR A 191 -3.93 -4.77 -6.47
C TYR A 191 -3.41 -6.21 -6.35
N ALA A 192 -4.26 -7.16 -5.94
CA ALA A 192 -3.84 -8.56 -5.87
C ALA A 192 -3.52 -9.09 -7.27
N THR A 193 -2.31 -9.59 -7.51
CA THR A 193 -1.80 -10.08 -8.82
C THR A 193 -1.79 -9.09 -9.98
N LEU A 194 -2.29 -7.86 -9.79
CA LEU A 194 -2.43 -6.83 -10.82
C LEU A 194 -1.85 -5.52 -10.32
N SER A 195 -1.13 -4.78 -11.15
CA SER A 195 -0.71 -3.41 -10.87
C SER A 195 -1.03 -2.53 -12.06
N ILE A 196 -1.73 -1.44 -11.80
CA ILE A 196 -2.12 -0.46 -12.81
C ILE A 196 -1.13 0.70 -12.73
N PHE A 197 -0.50 1.01 -13.85
CA PHE A 197 0.52 2.04 -14.00
C PHE A 197 0.08 3.11 -14.98
N SER A 198 0.55 4.33 -14.76
CA SER A 198 0.42 5.42 -15.73
C SER A 198 1.31 5.17 -16.95
N THR A 199 0.79 5.43 -18.15
CA THR A 199 1.56 5.52 -19.40
C THR A 199 2.76 6.46 -19.31
N ASN A 200 2.71 7.49 -18.44
CA ASN A 200 3.81 8.43 -18.18
C ASN A 200 5.10 7.77 -17.64
N LEU A 201 5.02 6.54 -17.12
CA LEU A 201 6.19 5.79 -16.65
C LEU A 201 6.93 5.07 -17.79
N LEU A 202 6.28 4.90 -18.95
CA LEU A 202 6.90 4.26 -20.10
C LEU A 202 7.96 5.18 -20.71
N HIS A 203 9.17 4.65 -20.90
CA HIS A 203 10.27 5.43 -21.44
C HIS A 203 11.17 4.61 -22.37
N SER A 204 11.73 5.31 -23.35
CA SER A 204 12.78 4.77 -24.22
C SER A 204 14.12 4.74 -23.49
N SER A 205 15.07 3.97 -24.02
CA SER A 205 16.41 3.85 -23.44
C SER A 205 17.22 5.16 -23.44
N ALA A 206 16.78 6.16 -24.22
CA ALA A 206 17.43 7.47 -24.28
C ALA A 206 17.12 8.35 -23.06
N ILE A 207 16.03 8.08 -22.32
CA ILE A 207 15.56 8.92 -21.20
C ILE A 207 15.99 8.28 -19.88
N VAL A 208 17.24 8.55 -19.48
CA VAL A 208 17.85 7.92 -18.29
C VAL A 208 17.23 8.40 -16.97
N ASP A 209 16.84 9.68 -16.89
CA ASP A 209 16.27 10.25 -15.65
C ASP A 209 14.97 9.55 -15.25
N GLN A 210 14.17 9.14 -16.23
CA GLN A 210 12.90 8.45 -16.02
C GLN A 210 13.09 7.01 -15.51
N THR A 211 14.26 6.41 -15.74
CA THR A 211 14.58 5.08 -15.24
C THR A 211 14.55 5.02 -13.72
N TYR A 212 15.03 6.06 -13.02
CA TYR A 212 14.99 6.11 -11.56
C TYR A 212 13.54 6.12 -11.03
N ILE A 213 12.71 7.01 -11.57
CA ILE A 213 11.31 7.18 -11.17
C ILE A 213 10.52 5.90 -11.42
N THR A 214 10.69 5.31 -12.60
CA THR A 214 9.92 4.13 -13.02
C THR A 214 10.29 2.88 -12.21
N ARG A 215 11.59 2.63 -11.99
CA ARG A 215 12.00 1.48 -11.17
C ARG A 215 11.53 1.62 -9.73
N LYS A 216 11.57 2.83 -9.17
CA LYS A 216 11.03 3.10 -7.83
C LYS A 216 9.52 2.82 -7.79
N ALA A 217 8.77 3.30 -8.78
CA ALA A 217 7.34 3.08 -8.91
C ALA A 217 6.98 1.58 -9.00
N MET A 218 7.68 0.82 -9.85
CA MET A 218 7.49 -0.63 -9.97
C MET A 218 7.86 -1.38 -8.69
N ALA A 219 8.97 -1.00 -8.03
CA ALA A 219 9.41 -1.59 -6.77
C ALA A 219 8.37 -1.40 -5.66
N VAL A 220 7.79 -0.19 -5.54
CA VAL A 220 6.68 0.07 -4.60
C VAL A 220 5.48 -0.81 -4.95
N ALA A 221 5.11 -0.94 -6.23
CA ALA A 221 3.97 -1.76 -6.64
C ALA A 221 4.09 -3.22 -6.17
N ILE A 222 5.27 -3.82 -6.40
CA ILE A 222 5.55 -5.20 -5.99
C ILE A 222 5.57 -5.31 -4.46
N ALA A 223 6.20 -4.35 -3.76
CA ALA A 223 6.24 -4.33 -2.30
C ALA A 223 4.85 -4.17 -1.67
N GLU A 224 3.95 -3.37 -2.26
CA GLU A 224 2.55 -3.22 -1.83
C GLU A 224 1.71 -4.49 -2.07
N GLN A 225 2.12 -5.37 -2.99
CA GLN A 225 1.47 -6.67 -3.14
C GLN A 225 1.79 -7.63 -2.00
N PHE A 226 3.04 -7.67 -1.53
CA PHE A 226 3.40 -8.41 -0.30
C PHE A 226 2.71 -7.81 0.93
N PHE A 227 2.80 -6.48 1.08
CA PHE A 227 2.26 -5.74 2.21
C PHE A 227 1.24 -4.70 1.75
N GLY A 228 -0.04 -5.04 1.84
CA GLY A 228 -1.16 -4.25 1.34
C GLY A 228 -2.21 -5.12 0.68
N CYS A 229 -1.78 -6.01 -0.21
CA CYS A 229 -2.65 -7.00 -0.85
C CYS A 229 -2.69 -8.32 -0.09
N PHE A 230 -1.53 -8.98 0.06
CA PHE A 230 -1.44 -10.28 0.70
C PHE A 230 -1.58 -10.19 2.21
N ILE A 231 -0.76 -9.37 2.86
CA ILE A 231 -1.00 -8.94 4.24
C ILE A 231 -1.80 -7.64 4.22
N SER A 232 -3.08 -7.70 4.59
CA SER A 232 -3.98 -6.56 4.62
C SER A 232 -4.05 -5.93 6.01
N MET A 233 -4.45 -4.65 6.09
CA MET A 233 -4.63 -3.97 7.38
C MET A 233 -5.94 -4.42 8.07
N GLN A 234 -5.91 -4.57 9.39
CA GLN A 234 -7.11 -4.91 10.15
C GLN A 234 -8.07 -3.72 10.30
N ASN A 235 -7.53 -2.53 10.54
CA ASN A 235 -8.30 -1.30 10.65
C ASN A 235 -7.61 -0.19 9.85
N TRP A 236 -8.36 0.86 9.53
CA TRP A 236 -7.82 2.06 8.89
C TRP A 236 -6.70 2.74 9.72
N SER A 237 -6.72 2.62 11.05
CA SER A 237 -5.65 3.13 11.91
C SER A 237 -4.31 2.42 11.70
N ASP A 238 -4.30 1.27 11.03
CA ASP A 238 -3.11 0.45 10.81
C ASP A 238 -2.50 0.64 9.42
N THR A 239 -3.05 1.52 8.57
CA THR A 239 -2.59 1.78 7.18
C THR A 239 -1.11 2.13 7.08
N TRP A 240 -0.57 2.78 8.12
CA TRP A 240 0.84 3.15 8.18
C TRP A 240 1.77 1.93 8.11
N LEU A 241 1.34 0.74 8.53
CA LEU A 241 2.16 -0.48 8.47
C LEU A 241 2.38 -0.95 7.03
N PRO A 242 1.35 -1.35 6.26
CA PRO A 242 1.57 -1.82 4.89
C PRO A 242 2.22 -0.75 4.01
N LYS A 243 1.82 0.53 4.14
CA LYS A 243 2.41 1.63 3.37
C LYS A 243 3.85 1.96 3.80
N GLY A 244 4.16 1.88 5.10
CA GLY A 244 5.50 2.11 5.63
C GLY A 244 6.47 0.99 5.29
N ILE A 245 6.05 -0.28 5.44
CA ILE A 245 6.86 -1.45 5.13
C ILE A 245 7.14 -1.53 3.62
N SER A 246 6.13 -1.33 2.77
CA SER A 246 6.32 -1.32 1.30
C SER A 246 7.29 -0.22 0.85
N THR A 247 7.15 0.99 1.39
CA THR A 247 8.07 2.11 1.09
C THR A 247 9.49 1.82 1.60
N TYR A 248 9.63 1.22 2.78
CA TYR A 248 10.91 0.79 3.33
C TYR A 248 11.60 -0.28 2.46
N LEU A 249 10.87 -1.28 1.99
CA LEU A 249 11.40 -2.30 1.07
C LEU A 249 11.81 -1.68 -0.27
N CYS A 250 11.04 -0.72 -0.79
CA CYS A 250 11.46 0.09 -1.93
C CYS A 250 12.74 0.88 -1.63
N GLY A 251 12.88 1.43 -0.42
CA GLY A 251 14.11 2.02 0.13
C GLY A 251 15.34 1.12 -0.01
N LEU A 252 15.22 -0.13 0.44
CA LEU A 252 16.29 -1.11 0.36
C LEU A 252 16.65 -1.46 -1.10
N PHE A 253 15.64 -1.64 -1.96
CA PHE A 253 15.86 -1.90 -3.38
C PHE A 253 16.55 -0.72 -4.08
N ALA A 254 16.05 0.51 -3.85
CA ALA A 254 16.65 1.72 -4.39
C ALA A 254 18.10 1.91 -3.93
N LYS A 255 18.41 1.57 -2.68
CA LYS A 255 19.78 1.58 -2.14
C LYS A 255 20.69 0.58 -2.87
N LYS A 256 20.19 -0.61 -3.23
CA LYS A 256 20.93 -1.63 -4.01
C LYS A 256 21.16 -1.17 -5.45
N CYS A 257 20.13 -0.63 -6.11
CA CYS A 257 20.19 -0.27 -7.54
C CYS A 257 20.91 1.06 -7.82
N PHE A 258 20.67 2.09 -6.99
CA PHE A 258 21.11 3.47 -7.25
C PHE A 258 22.15 3.99 -6.26
N GLY A 259 22.51 3.15 -5.27
CA GLY A 259 23.55 3.45 -4.30
C GLY A 259 23.05 4.19 -3.05
N ASN A 260 23.92 4.19 -2.04
CA ASN A 260 23.57 4.66 -0.69
C ASN A 260 23.38 6.18 -0.60
N ASN A 261 24.10 6.98 -1.41
CA ASN A 261 24.02 8.44 -1.33
C ASN A 261 22.65 8.96 -1.79
N ALA A 262 22.16 8.47 -2.93
CA ALA A 262 20.83 8.80 -3.44
C ALA A 262 19.73 8.37 -2.45
N TYR A 263 19.87 7.19 -1.84
CA TYR A 263 18.93 6.76 -0.79
C TYR A 263 18.95 7.69 0.43
N ARG A 264 20.12 8.15 0.88
CA ARG A 264 20.23 9.09 2.01
C ARG A 264 19.63 10.45 1.68
N GLU A 265 19.81 10.93 0.46
CA GLU A 265 19.17 12.16 -0.01
C GLU A 265 17.64 12.02 -0.01
N TRP A 266 17.11 10.91 -0.53
CA TRP A 266 15.67 10.66 -0.49
C TRP A 266 15.11 10.66 0.94
N VAL A 267 15.76 9.95 1.87
CA VAL A 267 15.37 9.94 3.30
C VAL A 267 15.42 11.36 3.90
N GLN A 268 16.42 12.16 3.52
CA GLN A 268 16.54 13.53 3.99
C GLN A 268 15.44 14.44 3.45
N SER A 269 15.07 14.28 2.17
CA SER A 269 13.96 15.03 1.55
C SER A 269 12.63 14.72 2.25
N GLU A 270 12.33 13.45 2.48
CA GLU A 270 11.11 13.05 3.18
C GLU A 270 11.06 13.58 4.60
N LEU A 271 12.18 13.57 5.32
CA LEU A 271 12.27 14.15 6.65
C LEU A 271 11.95 15.65 6.63
N GLN A 272 12.50 16.40 5.66
CA GLN A 272 12.24 17.83 5.52
C GLN A 272 10.78 18.12 5.20
N GLU A 273 10.15 17.33 4.34
CA GLU A 273 8.74 17.48 3.99
C GLU A 273 7.80 17.18 5.17
N VAL A 274 8.09 16.12 5.94
CA VAL A 274 7.34 15.80 7.16
C VAL A 274 7.47 16.93 8.18
N VAL A 275 8.68 17.44 8.41
CA VAL A 275 8.91 18.57 9.34
C VAL A 275 8.14 19.81 8.88
N LYS A 276 8.27 20.18 7.60
CA LYS A 276 7.58 21.36 7.02
C LYS A 276 6.07 21.25 7.17
N TYR A 277 5.50 20.07 6.94
CA TYR A 277 4.07 19.84 7.13
C TYR A 277 3.68 19.97 8.62
N GLU A 278 4.43 19.35 9.52
CA GLU A 278 4.11 19.38 10.95
C GLU A 278 4.26 20.77 11.57
N GLU A 279 5.21 21.59 11.10
CA GLU A 279 5.35 23.01 11.48
C GLU A 279 4.13 23.85 11.03
N GLN A 280 3.57 23.56 9.85
CA GLN A 280 2.45 24.31 9.28
C GLN A 280 1.10 23.86 9.86
N PHE A 281 0.82 22.56 9.87
CA PHE A 281 -0.49 21.97 10.13
C PHE A 281 -0.58 21.22 11.46
N GLY A 282 0.54 20.95 12.13
CA GLY A 282 0.59 20.20 13.38
C GLY A 282 0.97 18.73 13.18
N GLY A 283 1.16 18.02 14.30
CA GLY A 283 1.70 16.68 14.31
C GLY A 283 0.79 15.64 13.63
N ILE A 284 1.40 14.71 12.89
CA ILE A 284 0.69 13.60 12.24
C ILE A 284 0.60 12.41 13.19
N ILE A 285 -0.62 11.97 13.48
CA ILE A 285 -0.91 10.74 14.24
C ILE A 285 -1.19 9.62 13.23
N MET A 286 -0.45 8.52 13.33
CA MET A 286 -0.59 7.38 12.42
C MET A 286 -1.59 6.35 12.95
N ASP A 287 -1.56 6.06 14.26
CA ASP A 287 -2.51 5.17 14.93
C ASP A 287 -3.32 5.93 15.99
N PRO A 288 -4.56 6.36 15.69
CA PRO A 288 -5.46 7.01 16.66
C PRO A 288 -6.32 6.02 17.48
N SER A 289 -6.08 4.70 17.37
CA SER A 289 -6.93 3.68 18.01
C SER A 289 -6.82 3.69 19.53
N GLN A 290 -5.64 3.99 20.07
CA GLN A 290 -5.36 4.05 21.49
C GLN A 290 -4.72 5.39 21.85
N PRO A 291 -5.13 6.03 22.96
CA PRO A 291 -4.39 7.19 23.47
C PRO A 291 -2.97 6.74 23.89
N PRO A 292 -1.96 7.59 23.69
CA PRO A 292 -0.61 7.28 24.16
C PRO A 292 -0.61 7.12 25.68
N ALA A 293 0.21 6.20 26.20
CA ALA A 293 0.34 6.02 27.64
C ALA A 293 0.79 7.34 28.31
N PRO A 294 0.32 7.64 29.53
CA PRO A 294 0.83 8.78 30.28
C PRO A 294 2.34 8.63 30.44
N LEU A 295 3.09 9.70 30.14
CA LEU A 295 4.51 9.76 30.46
C LEU A 295 4.69 9.48 31.96
N PRO A 296 5.71 8.72 32.38
CA PRO A 296 6.01 8.53 33.80
C PRO A 296 6.48 9.87 34.39
N THR A 297 5.53 10.71 34.81
CA THR A 297 5.79 11.92 35.59
C THR A 297 5.92 11.54 37.06
N ALA A 298 6.99 11.98 37.71
CA ALA A 298 7.35 11.70 39.10
C ALA A 298 6.44 12.35 40.17
N THR A 299 5.18 12.68 39.85
CA THR A 299 4.24 13.29 40.80
C THR A 299 2.81 12.79 40.58
N PRO A 300 2.16 12.22 41.60
CA PRO A 300 0.77 11.79 41.51
C PRO A 300 -0.12 13.01 41.73
N SER A 301 -0.44 13.73 40.65
CA SER A 301 -1.57 14.65 40.67
C SER A 301 -2.62 14.14 39.68
N PRO A 302 -3.91 14.12 40.06
CA PRO A 302 -4.97 13.72 39.15
C PRO A 302 -5.11 14.81 38.10
N MET A 303 -4.38 14.67 36.98
CA MET A 303 -4.61 15.53 35.84
C MET A 303 -6.02 15.24 35.29
N PRO A 304 -6.82 16.28 34.99
CA PRO A 304 -8.07 16.06 34.30
C PRO A 304 -7.79 15.33 33.00
N ILE A 305 -8.60 14.31 32.71
CA ILE A 305 -8.63 13.61 31.42
C ILE A 305 -8.47 14.68 30.34
N PRO A 306 -7.38 14.68 29.53
CA PRO A 306 -7.26 15.68 28.50
C PRO A 306 -8.49 15.51 27.61
N LYS A 307 -9.35 16.54 27.55
CA LYS A 307 -10.28 16.67 26.43
C LYS A 307 -9.42 16.43 25.21
N SER A 308 -9.77 15.42 24.39
CA SER A 308 -9.05 15.08 23.17
C SER A 308 -8.65 16.39 22.51
N GLN A 309 -7.36 16.73 22.56
CA GLN A 309 -6.86 17.89 21.83
C GLN A 309 -7.12 17.52 20.40
N ASP A 310 -8.23 18.04 19.84
CA ASP A 310 -8.50 17.90 18.43
C ASP A 310 -7.23 18.38 17.73
N PRO A 311 -6.59 17.56 16.88
CA PRO A 311 -5.27 17.84 16.34
C PRO A 311 -5.22 19.06 15.38
N GLY A 312 -6.16 20.00 15.50
CA GLY A 312 -6.31 21.17 14.64
C GLY A 312 -6.95 20.83 13.29
N PHE A 313 -7.45 19.59 13.13
CA PHE A 313 -8.11 19.14 11.90
C PHE A 313 -9.63 19.26 12.04
N HIS A 314 -10.28 19.73 10.96
CA HIS A 314 -11.73 19.89 10.90
C HIS A 314 -12.49 18.55 10.95
N PHE A 315 -11.81 17.44 10.59
CA PHE A 315 -12.42 16.12 10.57
C PHE A 315 -11.61 15.08 11.36
N PRO A 316 -12.27 14.04 11.91
CA PRO A 316 -11.57 12.95 12.60
C PRO A 316 -10.65 12.17 11.66
N ILE A 317 -9.48 11.78 12.17
CA ILE A 317 -8.46 10.97 11.45
C ILE A 317 -8.86 9.48 11.38
N ARG A 318 -9.93 9.09 12.09
CA ARG A 318 -10.38 7.69 12.19
C ARG A 318 -11.05 7.15 10.93
N ASN A 319 -11.59 8.04 10.10
CA ASN A 319 -12.27 7.65 8.88
C ASN A 319 -11.37 8.00 7.69
N LEU A 320 -11.21 7.04 6.78
CA LEU A 320 -10.49 7.21 5.53
C LEU A 320 -10.97 8.43 4.73
N HIS A 321 -12.28 8.51 4.46
CA HIS A 321 -12.85 9.49 3.54
C HIS A 321 -12.78 10.95 4.03
N THR A 322 -12.42 11.16 5.29
CA THR A 322 -12.30 12.50 5.88
C THR A 322 -10.86 13.02 5.89
N MET A 323 -9.90 12.21 5.46
CA MET A 323 -8.49 12.58 5.45
C MET A 323 -8.12 13.32 4.17
N SER A 324 -7.33 14.39 4.32
CA SER A 324 -6.78 15.11 3.17
C SER A 324 -5.75 14.24 2.42
N PRO A 325 -5.73 14.24 1.08
CA PRO A 325 -4.69 13.56 0.30
C PRO A 325 -3.26 13.99 0.71
N LEU A 326 -3.07 15.26 1.06
CA LEU A 326 -1.79 15.78 1.55
C LEU A 326 -1.40 15.11 2.88
N TYR A 327 -2.36 14.88 3.78
CA TYR A 327 -2.09 14.18 5.04
C TYR A 327 -1.68 12.73 4.76
N LEU A 328 -2.35 12.03 3.83
CA LEU A 328 -2.03 10.64 3.48
C LEU A 328 -0.63 10.50 2.90
N ASP A 329 -0.22 11.42 2.02
CA ASP A 329 1.13 11.43 1.44
C ASP A 329 2.21 11.63 2.51
N ILE A 330 2.05 12.61 3.40
CA ILE A 330 3.02 12.83 4.49
C ILE A 330 2.95 11.70 5.52
N MET A 331 1.79 11.10 5.78
CA MET A 331 1.68 9.91 6.63
C MET A 331 2.48 8.73 6.08
N ARG A 332 2.43 8.47 4.77
CA ARG A 332 3.25 7.44 4.11
C ARG A 332 4.74 7.72 4.30
N LYS A 333 5.18 8.97 4.10
CA LYS A 333 6.59 9.39 4.31
C LYS A 333 7.02 9.22 5.76
N LYS A 334 6.18 9.64 6.71
CA LYS A 334 6.43 9.45 8.15
C LYS A 334 6.51 7.97 8.51
N ALA A 335 5.63 7.14 7.97
CA ALA A 335 5.64 5.70 8.19
C ALA A 335 6.95 5.05 7.73
N HIS A 336 7.47 5.44 6.55
CA HIS A 336 8.78 5.00 6.08
C HIS A 336 9.90 5.36 7.06
N LEU A 337 9.95 6.61 7.53
CA LEU A 337 10.95 7.06 8.52
C LEU A 337 10.84 6.29 9.84
N VAL A 338 9.62 5.98 10.29
CA VAL A 338 9.38 5.24 11.53
C VAL A 338 9.82 3.79 11.43
N ILE A 339 9.56 3.10 10.31
CA ILE A 339 10.08 1.74 10.07
C ILE A 339 11.61 1.76 10.00
N ARG A 340 12.21 2.78 9.38
CA ARG A 340 13.67 2.96 9.39
C ARG A 340 14.22 3.22 10.80
N MET A 341 13.55 4.00 11.63
CA MET A 341 13.95 4.18 13.04
C MET A 341 13.84 2.86 13.82
N LEU A 342 12.81 2.07 13.54
CA LEU A 342 12.64 0.75 14.14
C LEU A 342 13.81 -0.17 13.75
N GLU A 343 14.20 -0.19 12.47
CA GLU A 343 15.39 -0.90 11.97
C GLU A 343 16.65 -0.56 12.80
N HIS A 344 16.91 0.73 13.05
CA HIS A 344 18.07 1.18 13.84
C HIS A 344 18.02 0.72 15.30
N ARG A 345 16.83 0.55 15.89
CA ARG A 345 16.67 0.14 17.30
C ARG A 345 16.71 -1.37 17.51
N ILE A 346 16.06 -2.12 16.62
CA ILE A 346 15.99 -3.58 16.75
C ILE A 346 17.16 -4.27 16.05
N GLY A 347 17.61 -3.75 14.91
CA GLY A 347 18.62 -4.33 14.03
C GLY A 347 18.00 -4.79 12.70
N HIS A 348 18.74 -4.65 11.60
CA HIS A 348 18.28 -4.96 10.24
C HIS A 348 17.83 -6.41 10.08
N GLU A 349 18.66 -7.38 10.47
CA GLU A 349 18.37 -8.81 10.33
C GLU A 349 17.13 -9.22 11.14
N LEU A 350 17.01 -8.70 12.36
CA LEU A 350 15.86 -8.99 13.22
C LEU A 350 14.56 -8.40 12.66
N LEU A 351 14.60 -7.21 12.05
CA LEU A 351 13.43 -6.65 11.37
C LEU A 351 12.99 -7.53 10.20
N LEU A 352 13.93 -8.00 9.37
CA LEU A 352 13.61 -8.90 8.26
C LEU A 352 13.05 -10.23 8.75
N GLN A 353 13.56 -10.79 9.86
CA GLN A 353 12.99 -11.99 10.48
C GLN A 353 11.55 -11.77 10.96
N VAL A 354 11.22 -10.61 11.51
CA VAL A 354 9.84 -10.25 11.89
C VAL A 354 8.94 -10.24 10.65
N LEU A 355 9.38 -9.61 9.56
CA LEU A 355 8.60 -9.54 8.31
C LEU A 355 8.40 -10.92 7.68
N ASN A 356 9.46 -11.74 7.61
CA ASN A 356 9.36 -13.12 7.12
C ASN A 356 8.39 -13.94 7.98
N LYS A 357 8.47 -13.84 9.31
CA LYS A 357 7.54 -14.54 10.20
C LYS A 357 6.08 -14.17 9.91
N GLN A 358 5.78 -12.90 9.67
CA GLN A 358 4.42 -12.47 9.29
C GLN A 358 3.98 -13.07 7.95
N LEU A 359 4.84 -13.02 6.93
CA LEU A 359 4.55 -13.59 5.61
C LEU A 359 4.35 -15.10 5.68
N SER A 360 5.15 -15.81 6.46
CA SER A 360 5.03 -17.25 6.68
C SER A 360 3.71 -17.62 7.36
N LEU A 361 3.29 -16.84 8.37
CA LEU A 361 1.99 -17.04 9.03
C LEU A 361 0.83 -16.77 8.07
N ALA A 362 0.91 -15.70 7.27
CA ALA A 362 -0.09 -15.37 6.27
C ALA A 362 -0.18 -16.44 5.17
N SER A 363 0.96 -16.97 4.69
CA SER A 363 1.02 -18.07 3.71
C SER A 363 0.38 -19.34 4.22
N ASN A 364 0.66 -19.72 5.47
CA ASN A 364 0.02 -20.89 6.08
C ASN A 364 -1.49 -20.70 6.24
N ALA A 365 -1.94 -19.50 6.56
CA ALA A 365 -3.36 -19.18 6.67
C ALA A 365 -4.07 -19.16 5.31
N ALA A 366 -3.43 -18.64 4.27
CA ALA A 366 -4.00 -18.54 2.92
C ALA A 366 -4.28 -19.91 2.29
N GLN A 367 -3.50 -20.93 2.63
CA GLN A 367 -3.67 -22.30 2.13
C GLN A 367 -4.80 -23.08 2.84
N GLN A 368 -5.31 -22.58 3.96
CA GLN A 368 -6.31 -23.28 4.75
C GLN A 368 -7.74 -22.98 4.29
N LYS A 369 -8.64 -23.93 4.55
CA LYS A 369 -10.05 -23.82 4.16
C LYS A 369 -10.76 -22.70 4.93
N ILE A 370 -11.71 -22.08 4.23
CA ILE A 370 -12.51 -20.88 4.57
C ILE A 370 -13.09 -20.89 6.00
N GLY A 371 -13.46 -22.06 6.55
CA GLY A 371 -14.18 -22.16 7.82
C GLY A 371 -13.33 -22.08 9.10
N SER A 372 -12.02 -21.81 9.02
CA SER A 372 -11.12 -21.96 10.17
C SER A 372 -10.87 -20.69 11.00
N GLY A 373 -11.33 -19.51 10.54
CA GLY A 373 -11.02 -18.22 11.21
C GLY A 373 -9.54 -17.83 11.18
N LEU A 374 -8.70 -18.63 10.51
CA LEU A 374 -7.24 -18.49 10.48
C LEU A 374 -6.78 -17.42 9.49
N TRP A 375 -7.64 -16.94 8.59
CA TRP A 375 -7.37 -15.78 7.73
C TRP A 375 -7.12 -14.48 8.51
N SER A 376 -7.45 -14.45 9.81
CA SER A 376 -7.04 -13.37 10.71
C SER A 376 -5.51 -13.19 10.77
N HIS A 377 -4.72 -14.22 10.49
CA HIS A 377 -3.25 -14.12 10.39
C HIS A 377 -2.77 -13.42 9.10
N MET A 378 -3.65 -13.18 8.13
CA MET A 378 -3.37 -12.34 6.96
C MET A 378 -3.64 -10.85 7.24
N LEU A 379 -4.19 -10.53 8.42
CA LEU A 379 -4.44 -9.16 8.85
C LEU A 379 -3.33 -8.68 9.78
N ILE A 380 -2.83 -7.48 9.51
CA ILE A 380 -1.85 -6.81 10.34
C ILE A 380 -2.49 -5.63 11.08
N SER A 381 -2.19 -5.53 12.37
CA SER A 381 -2.49 -4.35 13.18
C SER A 381 -1.27 -3.93 13.98
N THR A 382 -1.28 -2.70 14.47
CA THR A 382 -0.19 -2.13 15.29
C THR A 382 0.12 -3.01 16.51
N ASN A 383 -0.92 -3.59 17.12
CA ASN A 383 -0.77 -4.48 18.26
C ASN A 383 -0.19 -5.85 17.87
N VAL A 384 -0.65 -6.44 16.76
CA VAL A 384 -0.14 -7.73 16.25
C VAL A 384 1.32 -7.59 15.84
N PHE A 385 1.67 -6.49 15.15
CA PHE A 385 3.03 -6.20 14.74
C PHE A 385 3.97 -5.98 15.94
N THR A 386 3.54 -5.22 16.94
CA THR A 386 4.33 -4.99 18.18
C THR A 386 4.59 -6.30 18.92
N LYS A 387 3.56 -7.16 19.05
CA LYS A 387 3.71 -8.51 19.64
C LYS A 387 4.66 -9.39 18.83
N ALA A 388 4.62 -9.28 17.50
CA ALA A 388 5.53 -10.03 16.63
C ALA A 388 6.99 -9.61 16.85
N ILE A 389 7.26 -8.30 16.94
CA ILE A 389 8.58 -7.76 17.26
C ILE A 389 9.05 -8.29 18.61
N PHE A 390 8.21 -8.22 19.65
CA PHE A 390 8.56 -8.73 20.97
C PHE A 390 8.88 -10.23 20.95
N THR A 391 8.10 -11.02 20.21
CA THR A 391 8.31 -12.48 20.13
C THR A 391 9.62 -12.86 19.43
N VAL A 392 10.05 -12.10 18.43
CA VAL A 392 11.29 -12.37 17.68
C VAL A 392 12.52 -11.79 18.38
N THR A 393 12.39 -10.57 18.92
CA THR A 393 13.54 -9.79 19.41
C THR A 393 13.69 -9.78 20.93
N GLY A 394 12.63 -10.14 21.67
CA GLY A 394 12.53 -9.97 23.13
C GLY A 394 12.45 -8.51 23.59
N LYS A 395 12.44 -7.53 22.68
CA LYS A 395 12.43 -6.11 23.01
C LYS A 395 10.99 -5.57 23.04
N ASP A 396 10.63 -4.89 24.12
CA ASP A 396 9.34 -4.20 24.22
C ASP A 396 9.42 -2.83 23.52
N MET A 397 8.63 -2.67 22.45
CA MET A 397 8.56 -1.46 21.64
C MET A 397 7.33 -0.59 21.95
N ALA A 398 6.56 -0.87 23.01
CA ALA A 398 5.37 -0.10 23.35
C ALA A 398 5.65 1.41 23.48
N VAL A 399 6.74 1.78 24.19
CA VAL A 399 7.16 3.18 24.35
C VAL A 399 7.51 3.82 23.00
N PHE A 400 8.15 3.08 22.11
CA PHE A 400 8.51 3.57 20.78
C PHE A 400 7.26 3.84 19.93
N ILE A 401 6.30 2.92 19.93
CA ILE A 401 5.03 3.06 19.22
C ILE A 401 4.22 4.24 19.77
N ASP A 402 4.15 4.38 21.10
CA ASP A 402 3.44 5.50 21.73
C ASP A 402 4.06 6.86 21.36
N GLN A 403 5.39 6.91 21.31
CA GLN A 403 6.12 8.14 21.02
C GLN A 403 6.00 8.57 19.55
N TRP A 404 6.15 7.64 18.59
CA TRP A 404 6.33 7.97 17.18
C TRP A 404 5.13 7.64 16.28
N VAL A 405 4.25 6.73 16.71
CA VAL A 405 3.08 6.28 15.92
C VAL A 405 1.79 6.90 16.47
N ARG A 406 1.57 6.79 17.79
CA ARG A 406 0.36 7.30 18.45
C ARG A 406 0.44 8.79 18.80
N THR A 407 1.63 9.37 18.72
CA THR A 407 1.78 10.82 18.86
C THR A 407 2.40 11.46 17.62
N GLY A 408 1.85 12.62 17.25
CA GLY A 408 2.41 13.47 16.20
C GLY A 408 3.45 14.46 16.71
N GLY A 409 4.27 14.96 15.78
CA GLY A 409 5.28 15.98 16.02
C GLY A 409 6.71 15.52 15.77
N HIS A 410 7.60 16.50 15.66
CA HIS A 410 9.03 16.32 15.43
C HIS A 410 9.85 16.97 16.55
N ALA A 411 11.09 16.52 16.69
CA ALA A 411 12.04 17.06 17.64
C ALA A 411 12.95 18.09 16.96
N LYS A 412 13.14 19.24 17.61
CA LYS A 412 14.06 20.30 17.18
C LYS A 412 15.15 20.48 18.23
N PHE A 413 16.38 20.21 17.86
CA PHE A 413 17.54 20.32 18.74
C PHE A 413 18.34 21.58 18.37
N HIS A 414 18.71 22.36 19.37
CA HIS A 414 19.64 23.47 19.22
C HIS A 414 21.01 23.00 19.72
N LEU A 415 21.99 23.02 18.83
CA LEU A 415 23.37 22.64 19.14
C LEU A 415 24.23 23.89 19.16
N SER A 416 24.93 24.12 20.26
CA SER A 416 25.97 25.12 20.39
C SER A 416 27.27 24.46 20.81
N PHE A 417 28.39 24.87 20.24
CA PHE A 417 29.70 24.35 20.62
C PHE A 417 30.65 25.49 21.00
N ILE A 418 31.48 25.24 22.01
CA ILE A 418 32.51 26.15 22.50
C ILE A 418 33.84 25.41 22.50
N PHE A 419 34.83 25.91 21.75
CA PHE A 419 36.17 25.34 21.77
C PHE A 419 37.08 26.11 22.74
N ASN A 420 37.51 25.42 23.79
CA ASN A 420 38.46 25.95 24.76
C ASN A 420 39.90 25.57 24.36
N ARG A 421 40.57 26.48 23.65
CA ARG A 421 41.96 26.28 23.19
C ARG A 421 42.96 26.03 24.31
N LYS A 422 42.75 26.60 25.51
CA LYS A 422 43.67 26.41 26.65
C LYS A 422 43.61 25.00 27.22
N ARG A 423 42.42 24.39 27.19
CA ARG A 423 42.18 23.01 27.63
C ARG A 423 42.24 22.00 26.49
N ASN A 424 42.31 22.49 25.25
CA ASN A 424 42.13 21.70 24.04
C ASN A 424 40.84 20.84 24.07
N THR A 425 39.76 21.40 24.62
CA THR A 425 38.46 20.73 24.77
C THR A 425 37.39 21.42 23.94
N VAL A 426 36.51 20.64 23.31
CA VAL A 426 35.27 21.12 22.70
C VAL A 426 34.13 20.80 23.65
N GLU A 427 33.41 21.81 24.12
CA GLU A 427 32.19 21.67 24.91
C GLU A 427 31.00 21.78 23.96
N LEU A 428 30.24 20.70 23.81
CA LEU A 428 29.03 20.66 23.00
C LEU A 428 27.82 20.71 23.93
N GLU A 429 26.96 21.69 23.72
CA GLU A 429 25.70 21.83 24.43
C GLU A 429 24.53 21.58 23.46
N ILE A 430 23.63 20.68 23.85
CA ILE A 430 22.45 20.30 23.08
C ILE A 430 21.22 20.63 23.92
N ARG A 431 20.40 21.57 23.45
CA ARG A 431 19.16 22.01 24.11
C ARG A 431 17.93 21.76 23.26
N GLN A 432 16.79 21.64 23.93
CA GLN A 432 15.48 21.54 23.30
C GLN A 432 14.54 22.62 23.84
N ASP A 433 14.70 23.85 23.31
CA ASP A 433 14.05 25.04 23.84
C ASP A 433 12.68 25.34 23.18
N ALA A 434 12.41 24.80 21.99
CA ALA A 434 11.26 25.17 21.15
C ALA A 434 9.96 24.38 21.42
N ILE A 435 9.67 24.01 22.67
CA ILE A 435 8.55 23.11 23.03
C ILE A 435 7.17 23.76 22.79
N GLN A 436 7.09 25.08 22.65
CA GLN A 436 5.83 25.83 22.45
C GLN A 436 5.45 26.04 20.97
N GLN A 437 6.30 25.65 20.01
CA GLN A 437 6.01 25.83 18.58
C GLN A 437 5.12 24.70 18.03
N ARG A 438 4.23 25.01 17.09
CA ARG A 438 3.32 24.03 16.46
C ARG A 438 4.14 22.92 15.80
N GLY A 439 3.76 21.67 16.06
CA GLY A 439 4.44 20.48 15.54
C GLY A 439 5.70 20.06 16.31
N ILE A 440 6.24 20.89 17.21
CA ILE A 440 7.43 20.55 17.98
C ILE A 440 7.04 19.87 19.29
N ARG A 441 7.67 18.74 19.59
CA ARG A 441 7.46 18.02 20.85
C ARG A 441 8.77 17.80 21.61
N LYS A 442 8.72 17.96 22.94
CA LYS A 442 9.84 17.61 23.82
C LYS A 442 10.11 16.10 23.73
N TYR A 443 11.35 15.75 23.45
CA TYR A 443 11.85 14.39 23.53
C TYR A 443 12.33 14.17 24.97
N VAL A 444 11.85 13.09 25.60
CA VAL A 444 12.25 12.69 26.97
C VAL A 444 13.12 11.46 26.87
#